data_AF-A0A965GGQ4-F1
#
_entry.id   AF-A0A965GGQ4-F1
#
_cell.length_a   1.000
_cell.length_b   1.000
_cell.length_c   1.000
_cell.angle_alpha   90.00
_cell.angle_beta   90.00
_cell.angle_gamma   90.00
#
_symmetry.space_group_name_H-M   'P 1'
#
loop_
_entity.id
_entity.type
_entity.pdbx_description
1 polymer ?
#
loop_
_entity_poly.entity_id
_entity_poly.type
_entity_poly.pdbx_seq_one_letter_code
_entity_poly.pdbx_strand_id
1 'polypeptide(L)'
;MFSKNPSAVPADTLPKVWQMQMDAVGAMTVEQRIAVWEEIQNQFAIMEDASMRRRHPEFNDHQILVELVRARYGDELASKIVAKSGALPS
;
A
#
# COMPACT_ATOMS: atom_id res chain seq x y z
N MET A 1 -26.34 -23.39 1.07
CA MET A 1 -26.19 -22.75 -0.26
C MET A 1 -24.91 -21.94 -0.20
N PHE A 2 -23.89 -22.30 -0.97
CA PHE A 2 -22.52 -21.77 -0.86
C PHE A 2 -22.44 -20.29 -1.25
N SER A 3 -21.46 -19.60 -0.66
CA SER A 3 -21.28 -18.14 -0.53
C SER A 3 -21.46 -17.27 -1.79
N LYS A 4 -22.04 -16.08 -1.59
CA LYS A 4 -22.32 -14.99 -2.54
C LYS A 4 -21.09 -14.11 -2.82
N ASN A 5 -20.10 -14.59 -3.57
CA ASN A 5 -19.20 -13.72 -4.33
C ASN A 5 -18.58 -14.53 -5.47
N PRO A 6 -18.77 -14.17 -6.75
CA PRO A 6 -18.02 -14.82 -7.82
C PRO A 6 -16.53 -14.59 -7.57
N SER A 7 -15.71 -15.63 -7.68
CA SER A 7 -14.26 -15.42 -7.78
C SER A 7 -14.05 -14.54 -8.99
N ALA A 8 -13.54 -13.32 -8.81
CA ALA A 8 -13.18 -12.46 -9.93
C ALA A 8 -11.96 -13.08 -10.60
N VAL A 9 -12.18 -14.11 -11.43
CA VAL A 9 -11.16 -14.68 -12.29
C VAL A 9 -10.84 -13.60 -13.32
N PRO A 10 -9.57 -13.15 -13.42
CA PRO A 10 -9.20 -12.17 -14.42
C PRO A 10 -9.54 -12.68 -15.83
N ALA A 11 -10.04 -11.79 -16.69
CA ALA A 11 -10.53 -12.16 -18.04
C ALA A 11 -9.42 -12.72 -18.96
N ASP A 12 -8.16 -12.40 -18.67
CA ASP A 12 -6.96 -12.85 -19.36
C ASP A 12 -6.32 -14.10 -18.72
N THR A 13 -6.91 -14.64 -17.66
CA THR A 13 -6.39 -15.79 -16.92
C THR A 13 -7.29 -17.01 -17.11
N LEU A 14 -6.73 -18.10 -17.64
CA LEU A 14 -7.47 -19.36 -17.76
C LEU A 14 -7.93 -19.84 -16.37
N PRO A 15 -9.18 -20.36 -16.22
CA PRO A 15 -9.70 -20.78 -14.91
C PRO A 15 -8.80 -21.77 -14.16
N LYS A 16 -8.15 -22.70 -14.87
CA LYS A 16 -7.21 -23.65 -14.27
C LYS A 16 -5.97 -22.98 -13.67
N VAL A 17 -5.48 -21.92 -14.32
CA VAL A 17 -4.31 -21.16 -13.85
C VAL A 17 -4.70 -20.35 -12.62
N TRP A 18 -5.88 -19.74 -12.64
CA TRP A 18 -6.43 -19.06 -11.48
C TRP A 18 -6.59 -20.01 -10.27
N GLN A 19 -7.12 -21.22 -10.49
CA GLN A 19 -7.25 -22.22 -9.43
C GLN A 19 -5.87 -22.57 -8.84
N MET A 20 -4.86 -22.82 -9.67
CA MET A 20 -3.50 -23.09 -9.22
C MET A 20 -2.91 -21.94 -8.38
N GLN A 21 -3.16 -20.68 -8.78
CA GLN A 21 -2.72 -19.51 -8.01
C GLN A 21 -3.44 -19.43 -6.66
N MET A 22 -4.75 -19.64 -6.63
CA MET A 22 -5.52 -19.61 -5.38
C MET A 22 -5.16 -20.77 -4.45
N ASP A 23 -4.86 -21.95 -4.98
CA ASP A 23 -4.37 -23.08 -4.19
C ASP A 23 -3.00 -22.74 -3.56
N ALA A 24 -2.09 -22.13 -4.33
CA ALA A 24 -0.80 -21.69 -3.82
C ALA A 24 -0.94 -20.62 -2.73
N VAL A 25 -1.83 -19.64 -2.92
CA VAL A 25 -2.15 -18.64 -1.89
C VAL A 25 -2.80 -19.30 -0.68
N GLY A 26 -3.69 -20.27 -0.86
CA GLY A 26 -4.36 -21.02 0.20
C GLY A 26 -3.39 -21.81 1.07
N ALA A 27 -2.34 -22.37 0.47
CA ALA A 27 -1.31 -23.15 1.14
C ALA A 27 -0.30 -22.32 1.95
N MET A 28 -0.30 -20.99 1.81
CA MET A 28 0.63 -20.13 2.57
C MET A 28 0.35 -20.16 4.07
N THR A 29 1.42 -20.28 4.86
CA THR A 29 1.38 -20.06 6.31
C THR A 29 1.10 -18.58 6.64
N VAL A 30 0.78 -18.30 7.91
CA VAL A 30 0.56 -16.92 8.36
C VAL A 30 1.82 -16.07 8.17
N GLU A 31 2.99 -16.63 8.48
CA GLU A 31 4.28 -15.96 8.35
C GLU A 31 4.59 -15.61 6.89
N GLN A 32 4.31 -16.54 5.97
CA GLN A 32 4.48 -16.30 4.53
C GLN A 32 3.54 -15.21 4.02
N ARG A 33 2.29 -15.18 4.50
CA ARG A 33 1.34 -14.11 4.15
C ARG A 33 1.80 -12.75 4.64
N ILE A 34 2.33 -12.68 5.86
CA ILE A 34 2.89 -11.44 6.42
C ILE A 34 4.07 -10.97 5.57
N ALA A 35 5.02 -11.85 5.24
CA ALA A 35 6.17 -11.49 4.43
C ALA A 35 5.76 -10.96 3.03
N VAL A 36 4.78 -11.60 2.38
CA VAL A 36 4.24 -11.12 1.10
C VAL A 36 3.55 -9.77 1.27
N TRP A 37 2.78 -9.58 2.35
CA TRP A 37 2.12 -8.31 2.63
C TRP A 37 3.14 -7.19 2.86
N GLU A 38 4.20 -7.43 3.62
CA GLU A 38 5.28 -6.46 3.88
C GLU A 38 5.98 -6.05 2.57
N GLU A 39 6.30 -7.01 1.71
CA GLU A 39 6.90 -6.73 0.40
C GLU A 39 5.97 -5.87 -0.46
N ILE A 40 4.68 -6.21 -0.51
CA ILE A 40 3.68 -5.41 -1.24
C ILE A 40 3.62 -3.99 -0.70
N GLN A 41 3.59 -3.79 0.63
CA GLN A 41 3.58 -2.47 1.25
C GLN A 41 4.81 -1.64 0.91
N ASN A 42 6.00 -2.26 0.87
CA ASN A 42 7.23 -1.60 0.46
C ASN A 42 7.16 -1.10 -0.98
N GLN A 43 6.67 -1.93 -1.90
CA GLN A 43 6.50 -1.54 -3.31
C GLN A 43 5.46 -0.42 -3.46
N PHE A 44 4.36 -0.46 -2.71
CA PHE A 44 3.38 0.62 -2.69
C PHE A 44 3.99 1.94 -2.19
N ALA A 45 4.80 1.91 -1.12
CA ALA A 45 5.45 3.12 -0.62
C ALA A 45 6.38 3.76 -1.66
N ILE A 46 7.17 2.95 -2.38
CA ILE A 46 8.04 3.43 -3.47
C ILE A 46 7.22 4.08 -4.59
N MET A 47 6.15 3.41 -5.02
CA MET A 47 5.28 3.91 -6.08
C MET A 47 4.58 5.23 -5.69
N GLU A 48 4.12 5.33 -4.44
CA GLU A 48 3.44 6.53 -3.94
C GLU A 48 4.39 7.73 -3.83
N ASP A 49 5.61 7.55 -3.33
CA ASP A 49 6.64 8.60 -3.31
C ASP A 49 6.96 9.08 -4.73
N ALA A 50 7.23 8.16 -5.66
CA ALA A 50 7.50 8.50 -7.05
C ALA A 50 6.31 9.23 -7.71
N SER A 51 5.08 8.81 -7.41
CA SER A 51 3.86 9.47 -7.90
C SER A 51 3.72 10.89 -7.33
N MET A 52 3.99 11.09 -6.04
CA MET A 52 3.95 12.42 -5.41
C MET A 52 4.98 13.36 -6.02
N ARG A 53 6.25 12.93 -6.14
CA ARG A 53 7.32 13.72 -6.76
C ARG A 53 6.98 14.14 -8.19
N ARG A 54 6.39 13.23 -8.97
CA ARG A 54 6.00 13.51 -10.34
C ARG A 54 4.84 14.52 -10.44
N ARG A 55 3.90 14.49 -9.50
CA ARG A 55 2.72 15.37 -9.49
C ARG A 55 2.99 16.73 -8.83
N HIS A 56 3.95 16.78 -7.92
CA HIS A 56 4.30 17.94 -7.11
C HIS A 56 5.83 18.14 -7.12
N PRO A 57 6.42 18.50 -8.28
CA PRO A 57 7.86 18.71 -8.39
C PRO A 57 8.40 19.83 -7.49
N GLU A 58 7.52 20.71 -7.00
CA GLU A 58 7.82 21.79 -6.06
C GLU A 58 7.91 21.33 -4.60
N PHE A 59 7.45 20.12 -4.26
CA PHE A 59 7.51 19.62 -2.89
C PHE A 59 8.90 19.10 -2.53
N ASN A 60 9.36 19.49 -1.34
CA ASN A 60 10.49 18.84 -0.70
C ASN A 60 10.09 17.52 -0.02
N ASP A 61 11.07 16.75 0.45
CA ASP A 61 10.84 15.44 1.07
C ASP A 61 9.92 15.50 2.30
N HIS A 62 9.97 16.58 3.08
CA HIS A 62 9.10 16.76 4.25
C HIS A 62 7.64 16.97 3.84
N GLN A 63 7.41 17.82 2.83
CA GLN A 63 6.07 18.05 2.30
C GLN A 63 5.49 16.76 1.70
N ILE A 64 6.30 15.99 0.97
CA ILE A 64 5.90 14.67 0.44
C ILE A 64 5.51 13.73 1.59
N LEU A 65 6.33 13.63 2.64
CA LEU A 65 6.04 12.80 3.81
C LEU A 65 4.70 13.19 4.46
N VAL A 66 4.46 14.48 4.68
CA VAL A 66 3.21 14.96 5.29
C VAL A 66 2.00 14.60 4.44
N GLU A 67 2.07 14.78 3.11
CA GLU A 67 0.96 14.44 2.22
C GLU A 67 0.72 12.93 2.12
N LEU A 68 1.77 12.11 2.10
CA LEU A 68 1.62 10.65 2.13
C LEU A 68 0.97 10.17 3.42
N VAL A 69 1.37 10.73 4.57
CA VAL A 69 0.76 10.41 5.87
C VAL A 69 -0.68 10.88 5.92
N ARG A 70 -0.99 12.08 5.41
CA ARG A 70 -2.36 12.59 5.31
C ARG A 70 -3.23 11.65 4.48
N ALA A 71 -2.77 11.24 3.30
CA ALA A 71 -3.52 10.37 2.40
C ALA A 71 -3.82 8.99 3.04
N ARG A 72 -2.88 8.45 3.83
CA ARG A 72 -2.98 7.10 4.39
C ARG A 72 -3.66 7.04 5.75
N TYR A 73 -3.46 8.03 6.61
CA TYR A 73 -3.88 8.01 8.01
C TYR A 73 -4.76 9.20 8.42
N GLY A 74 -5.00 10.13 7.50
CA GLY A 74 -5.83 11.31 7.72
C GLY A 74 -5.10 12.50 8.33
N ASP A 75 -5.81 13.61 8.41
CA ASP A 75 -5.28 14.92 8.82
C ASP A 75 -4.78 14.96 10.26
N GLU A 76 -5.38 14.17 11.16
CA GLU A 76 -4.99 14.16 12.57
C GLU A 76 -3.53 13.74 12.73
N LEU A 77 -3.13 12.64 12.08
CA LEU A 77 -1.76 12.15 12.19
C LEU A 77 -0.78 13.04 11.41
N ALA A 78 -1.17 13.54 10.25
CA ALA A 78 -0.35 14.46 9.47
C ALA A 78 -0.03 15.74 10.26
N SER A 79 -1.03 16.30 10.96
CA SER A 79 -0.85 17.50 11.79
C SER A 79 0.15 17.28 12.93
N LYS A 80 0.19 16.08 13.52
CA LYS A 80 1.17 15.74 14.58
C LYS A 80 2.61 15.71 14.04
N ILE A 81 2.81 15.28 12.79
CA ILE A 81 4.14 15.30 12.15
C ILE A 81 4.61 16.74 11.94
N VAL A 82 3.75 17.59 11.38
CA VAL A 82 4.05 19.01 11.16
C VAL A 82 4.40 19.70 12.50
N ALA A 83 3.58 19.48 13.53
CA ALA A 83 3.80 20.07 14.86
C ALA A 83 5.13 19.61 15.48
N LYS A 84 5.51 18.34 15.31
CA LYS A 84 6.79 17.81 15.83
C LYS A 84 7.99 18.37 15.07
N SER A 85 7.90 18.56 13.76
CA SER A 85 8.97 19.14 12.95
C SER A 85 9.24 20.61 13.26
N GLY A 86 8.20 21.38 13.59
CA GLY A 86 8.34 22.78 14.04
C GLY A 86 8.91 22.95 15.45
N ALA A 87 9.03 21.86 16.22
CA ALA A 87 9.56 21.84 17.59
C ALA A 87 11.03 21.40 17.67
N LEU A 88 11.68 21.09 16.54
CA LEU A 88 13.12 20.80 16.48
C LEU A 88 13.90 22.11 16.27
N PRO A 89 15.00 22.36 17.02
CA PRO A 89 15.84 23.53 16.78
C PRO A 89 16.42 23.50 15.38
N SER A 90 16.57 24.69 14.80
CA SER A 90 17.01 24.95 13.41
C SER A 90 18.38 24.36 13.10
#